data_AF-A0A3B0XC64-F1
#
_entry.id   AF-A0A3B0XC64-F1
#
_cell.length_a   1.000
_cell.length_b   1.000
_cell.length_c   1.000
_cell.angle_alpha   90.00
_cell.angle_beta   90.00
_cell.angle_gamma   90.00
#
_symmetry.space_group_name_H-M   'P 1'
#
loop_
_entity.id
_entity.type
_entity.pdbx_description
1 polymer ?
#
loop_
_entity_poly.entity_id
_entity_poly.type
_entity_poly.pdbx_seq_one_letter_code
_entity_poly.pdbx_strand_id
1 'polypeptide(L)'
;MKKLLVYVLLLLVISGLWYCAIFFYADKIAASDVLVFSENLFPAISSLFSALALATMVYLLVLLSLDVKANRLSTELTVQSHKRHLEIIALTALIQECDTTLYRYDRWEEAGIKGDYMNAKTSVREKMNAYREKLEQIYEEIG
;
A
#
# COMPACT_ATOMS: atom_id res chain seq x y z
N MET A 1 -6.13 -4.61 -16.98
CA MET A 1 -6.55 -5.54 -18.05
C MET A 1 -6.04 -5.18 -19.45
N LYS A 2 -6.30 -3.96 -19.99
CA LYS A 2 -5.85 -3.60 -21.36
C LYS A 2 -4.35 -3.77 -21.64
N LYS A 3 -3.49 -3.43 -20.67
CA LYS A 3 -2.01 -3.52 -20.81
C LYS A 3 -1.48 -4.96 -20.88
N LEU A 4 -2.14 -5.89 -20.20
CA LEU A 4 -1.76 -7.30 -20.18
C LEU A 4 -2.14 -7.97 -21.52
N LEU A 5 -3.28 -7.56 -22.09
CA LEU A 5 -3.74 -8.01 -23.40
C LEU A 5 -2.79 -7.55 -24.53
N VAL A 6 -2.29 -6.31 -24.46
CA VAL A 6 -1.28 -5.78 -25.40
C VAL A 6 0.03 -6.58 -25.33
N TYR A 7 0.46 -6.95 -24.12
CA TYR A 7 1.67 -7.73 -23.91
C TYR A 7 1.56 -9.15 -24.50
N VAL A 8 0.44 -9.82 -24.25
CA VAL A 8 0.16 -11.16 -24.81
C VAL A 8 0.06 -11.11 -26.34
N LEU A 9 -0.57 -10.07 -26.90
CA LEU A 9 -0.62 -9.86 -28.35
C LEU A 9 0.77 -9.67 -28.96
N LEU A 10 1.63 -8.86 -28.34
CA LEU A 10 3.00 -8.67 -28.81
C LEU A 10 3.81 -9.97 -28.78
N LEU A 11 3.65 -10.77 -27.72
CA LEU A 11 4.28 -12.10 -27.61
C LEU A 11 3.82 -13.05 -28.72
N LEU A 12 2.53 -13.07 -29.04
CA LEU A 12 1.96 -13.89 -30.12
C LEU A 12 2.46 -13.43 -31.50
N VAL A 13 2.55 -12.12 -31.72
CA VAL A 13 3.05 -11.56 -32.99
C VAL A 13 4.54 -11.87 -33.19
N ILE A 14 5.36 -11.73 -32.15
CA ILE A 14 6.80 -12.00 -32.21
C ILE A 14 7.07 -13.50 -32.43
N SER A 15 6.36 -14.37 -31.71
CA SER A 15 6.46 -15.83 -31.91
C SER A 15 5.97 -16.28 -33.28
N GLY A 16 4.89 -15.68 -33.80
CA GLY A 16 4.39 -15.93 -35.15
C GLY A 16 5.37 -15.49 -36.25
N LEU A 17 5.91 -14.27 -36.15
CA LEU A 17 6.94 -13.78 -37.08
C LEU A 17 8.19 -14.66 -37.08
N TRP A 18 8.57 -15.19 -35.91
CA TRP A 18 9.71 -16.10 -35.77
C TRP A 18 9.47 -17.46 -36.41
N TYR A 19 8.29 -18.07 -36.21
CA TYR A 19 7.93 -19.34 -36.84
C TYR A 19 7.93 -19.22 -38.37
N CYS A 20 7.39 -18.12 -38.90
CA CYS A 20 7.41 -17.81 -40.33
C CYS A 20 8.84 -17.62 -40.87
N ALA A 21 9.73 -16.97 -40.10
CA ALA A 21 11.12 -16.80 -40.49
C ALA A 21 11.85 -18.14 -40.61
N ILE A 22 11.71 -19.03 -39.61
CA ILE A 22 12.33 -20.38 -39.66
C ILE A 22 11.86 -21.17 -40.87
N PHE A 23 10.55 -21.17 -41.11
CA PHE A 23 9.98 -21.90 -42.25
C PHE A 23 10.48 -21.35 -43.59
N PHE A 24 10.57 -20.02 -43.72
CA PHE A 24 11.06 -19.36 -44.93
C PHE A 24 12.55 -19.63 -45.20
N TYR A 25 13.38 -19.69 -44.15
CA TYR A 25 14.80 -20.00 -44.30
C TYR A 25 15.05 -21.50 -44.52
N ALA A 26 14.27 -22.38 -43.90
CA ALA A 26 14.40 -23.83 -44.06
C ALA A 26 14.18 -24.28 -45.52
N ASP A 27 13.26 -23.63 -46.24
CA ASP A 27 12.91 -23.99 -47.63
C ASP A 27 13.96 -23.53 -48.67
N LYS A 28 14.93 -22.70 -48.27
CA LYS A 28 15.93 -22.10 -49.17
C LYS A 28 17.36 -22.61 -48.99
N ILE A 29 17.59 -23.60 -48.12
CA ILE A 29 18.93 -24.08 -47.80
C ILE A 29 19.32 -25.28 -48.66
N ALA A 30 20.44 -25.16 -49.38
CA ALA A 30 21.07 -26.29 -50.05
C ALA A 30 21.68 -27.24 -49.03
N ALA A 31 21.68 -28.55 -49.31
CA ALA A 31 22.14 -29.60 -48.38
C ALA A 31 23.58 -29.43 -47.87
N SER A 32 24.42 -28.62 -48.54
CA SER A 32 25.79 -28.29 -48.14
C SER A 32 25.90 -27.28 -47.00
N ASP A 33 24.87 -26.48 -46.73
CA ASP A 33 24.91 -25.36 -45.75
C ASP A 33 24.14 -25.65 -44.45
N VAL A 34 23.64 -26.88 -44.28
CA VAL A 34 22.81 -27.29 -43.12
C VAL A 34 23.58 -27.17 -41.79
N LEU A 35 24.89 -27.47 -41.81
CA LEU A 35 25.75 -27.39 -40.63
C LEU A 35 25.97 -25.93 -40.19
N VAL A 36 26.30 -25.04 -41.14
CA VAL A 36 26.48 -23.59 -40.91
C VAL A 36 25.17 -22.93 -40.48
N PHE A 37 24.04 -23.37 -41.03
CA PHE A 37 22.73 -22.91 -40.57
C PHE A 37 22.46 -23.33 -39.12
N SER A 38 22.73 -24.59 -38.75
CA SER A 38 22.51 -25.08 -37.39
C SER A 38 23.35 -24.36 -36.32
N GLU A 39 24.62 -24.07 -36.64
CA GLU A 39 25.57 -23.41 -35.74
C GLU A 39 25.20 -21.94 -35.49
N ASN A 40 24.56 -21.28 -36.45
CA ASN A 40 24.13 -19.88 -36.30
C ASN A 40 22.69 -19.76 -35.77
N LEU A 41 21.83 -20.73 -36.05
CA LEU A 41 20.44 -20.72 -35.61
C LEU A 41 20.33 -20.94 -34.11
N PHE A 42 21.06 -21.91 -33.54
CA PHE A 42 20.94 -22.25 -32.11
C PHE A 42 21.32 -21.09 -31.16
N PRO A 43 22.44 -20.35 -31.38
CA PRO A 43 22.76 -19.16 -30.60
C PRO A 43 21.78 -18.00 -30.84
N ALA A 44 21.28 -17.83 -32.07
CA ALA A 44 20.28 -16.81 -32.37
C ALA A 44 18.95 -17.08 -31.64
N ILE A 45 18.54 -18.35 -31.56
CA ILE A 45 17.37 -18.78 -30.80
C ILE A 45 17.58 -18.57 -29.30
N SER A 46 18.73 -19.00 -28.78
CA SER A 46 19.05 -18.83 -27.36
C SER A 46 19.08 -17.35 -26.96
N SER A 47 19.68 -16.47 -27.77
CA SER A 47 19.73 -15.03 -27.47
C SER A 47 18.36 -14.38 -27.53
N LEU A 48 17.48 -14.81 -28.44
CA LEU A 48 16.09 -14.34 -28.51
C LEU A 48 15.28 -14.75 -27.27
N PHE A 49 15.39 -16.00 -26.81
CA PHE A 49 14.74 -16.45 -25.58
C PHE A 49 15.26 -15.70 -24.36
N SER A 50 16.58 -15.45 -24.28
CA SER A 50 17.16 -14.62 -23.21
C SER A 50 16.66 -13.18 -23.26
N ALA A 51 16.55 -12.57 -24.44
CA ALA A 51 16.00 -11.22 -24.61
C ALA A 51 14.52 -11.15 -24.23
N LEU A 52 13.73 -12.18 -24.59
CA LEU A 52 12.32 -12.27 -24.23
C LEU A 52 12.15 -12.46 -22.72
N ALA A 53 12.97 -13.31 -22.10
CA ALA A 53 12.99 -13.52 -20.65
C ALA A 53 13.44 -12.26 -19.88
N LEU A 54 14.36 -11.48 -20.44
CA LEU A 54 14.74 -10.19 -19.87
C LEU A 54 13.58 -9.19 -19.98
N ALA A 55 12.91 -9.12 -21.14
CA ALA A 55 11.78 -8.24 -21.36
C ALA A 55 10.58 -8.59 -20.45
N THR A 56 10.30 -9.88 -20.24
CA THR A 56 9.27 -10.33 -19.28
C THR A 56 9.64 -9.92 -17.86
N MET A 57 10.90 -10.11 -17.44
CA MET A 57 11.37 -9.71 -16.10
C MET A 57 11.30 -8.19 -15.88
N VAL A 58 11.72 -7.39 -16.86
CA VAL A 58 11.62 -5.93 -16.78
C VAL A 58 10.16 -5.49 -16.67
N TYR A 59 9.27 -6.08 -17.46
CA TYR A 59 7.84 -5.77 -17.39
C TYR A 59 7.24 -6.17 -16.04
N LEU A 60 7.60 -7.34 -15.51
CA LEU A 60 7.18 -7.80 -14.19
C LEU A 60 7.65 -6.84 -13.09
N LEU A 61 8.91 -6.40 -13.14
CA LEU A 61 9.47 -5.42 -12.20
C LEU A 61 8.72 -4.09 -12.25
N VAL A 62 8.36 -3.62 -13.45
CA VAL A 62 7.56 -2.39 -13.59
C VAL A 62 6.18 -2.57 -12.94
N LEU A 63 5.48 -3.67 -13.20
CA LEU A 63 4.19 -3.95 -12.56
C LEU A 63 4.31 -4.00 -11.03
N LEU A 64 5.30 -4.73 -10.53
CA LEU A 64 5.54 -4.88 -9.10
C LEU A 64 5.89 -3.52 -8.46
N SER A 65 6.63 -2.66 -9.16
CA SER A 65 6.93 -1.30 -8.70
C SER A 65 5.68 -0.40 -8.59
N LEU A 66 4.72 -0.57 -9.51
CA LEU A 66 3.46 0.17 -9.48
C LEU A 66 2.58 -0.29 -8.33
N ASP A 67 2.49 -1.61 -8.11
CA ASP A 67 1.73 -2.20 -7.02
C ASP A 67 2.31 -1.80 -5.65
N VAL A 68 3.64 -1.82 -5.50
CA VAL A 68 4.30 -1.37 -4.26
C VAL A 68 4.02 0.11 -3.99
N LYS A 69 4.03 0.97 -5.02
CA LYS A 69 3.69 2.39 -4.87
C LYS A 69 2.23 2.59 -4.45
N ALA A 70 1.30 1.87 -5.08
CA ALA A 70 -0.12 1.93 -4.73
C ALA A 70 -0.37 1.44 -3.29
N ASN A 71 0.26 0.32 -2.91
CA ASN A 71 0.15 -0.23 -1.56
C ASN A 71 0.73 0.72 -0.51
N ARG A 72 1.86 1.37 -0.79
CA ARG A 72 2.46 2.34 0.14
C ARG A 72 1.47 3.47 0.47
N LEU A 73 0.82 4.04 -0.53
CA LEU A 73 -0.16 5.10 -0.34
C LEU A 73 -1.38 4.62 0.46
N SER A 74 -1.89 3.41 0.15
CA SER A 74 -2.99 2.80 0.91
C SER A 74 -2.60 2.56 2.37
N THR A 75 -1.38 2.07 2.63
CA THR A 75 -0.91 1.84 3.99
C THR A 75 -0.73 3.14 4.77
N GLU A 76 -0.24 4.20 4.14
CA GLU A 76 -0.06 5.50 4.78
C GLU A 76 -1.40 6.10 5.22
N LEU A 77 -2.41 6.09 4.33
CA LEU A 77 -3.76 6.52 4.67
C LEU A 77 -4.37 5.69 5.82
N THR A 78 -4.16 4.37 5.80
CA THR A 78 -4.65 3.49 6.86
C THR A 78 -4.00 3.78 8.20
N VAL A 79 -2.68 4.01 8.22
CA VAL A 79 -1.94 4.36 9.45
C VAL A 79 -2.38 5.72 9.98
N GLN A 80 -2.57 6.72 9.11
CA GLN A 80 -3.07 8.03 9.52
C GLN A 80 -4.48 7.95 10.10
N SER A 81 -5.37 7.18 9.46
CA SER A 81 -6.73 6.93 9.97
C SER A 81 -6.71 6.22 11.32
N HIS A 82 -5.88 5.18 11.49
CA HIS A 82 -5.72 4.48 12.77
C HIS A 82 -5.17 5.40 13.87
N LYS A 83 -4.18 6.24 13.54
CA LYS A 83 -3.63 7.21 14.49
C LYS A 83 -4.72 8.14 15.01
N ARG A 84 -5.51 8.73 14.11
CA ARG A 84 -6.64 9.60 14.47
C ARG A 84 -7.68 8.85 15.30
N HIS A 85 -8.02 7.62 14.93
CA HIS A 85 -8.99 6.81 15.67
C HIS A 85 -8.51 6.51 17.10
N LEU A 86 -7.25 6.13 17.28
CA LEU A 86 -6.65 5.90 18.60
C LEU A 86 -6.61 7.18 19.44
N GLU A 87 -6.33 8.33 18.81
CA GLU A 87 -6.32 9.62 19.48
C GLU A 87 -7.72 10.00 19.98
N ILE A 88 -8.76 9.80 19.16
CA ILE A 88 -10.16 10.01 19.57
C ILE A 88 -10.53 9.08 20.74
N ILE A 89 -10.16 7.80 20.68
CA ILE A 89 -10.42 6.84 21.76
C ILE A 89 -9.72 7.28 23.05
N ALA A 90 -8.45 7.67 22.96
CA ALA A 90 -7.68 8.10 24.12
C ALA A 90 -8.28 9.37 24.76
N LEU A 91 -8.63 10.38 23.95
CA LEU A 91 -9.28 11.60 24.45
C LEU A 91 -10.65 11.30 25.07
N THR A 92 -11.44 10.42 24.46
CA THR A 92 -12.74 10.01 25.00
C THR A 92 -12.60 9.29 26.34
N ALA A 93 -11.61 8.40 26.47
CA ALA A 93 -11.31 7.70 27.71
C ALA A 93 -10.87 8.68 28.83
N LEU A 94 -10.02 9.67 28.50
CA LEU A 94 -9.61 10.71 29.44
C LEU A 94 -10.78 11.59 29.90
N ILE A 95 -11.73 11.89 29.01
CA ILE A 95 -12.96 12.62 29.34
C ILE A 95 -13.82 11.80 30.32
N GLN A 96 -14.00 10.50 30.05
CA GLN A 96 -14.72 9.60 30.96
C GLN A 96 -14.03 9.50 32.32
N GLU A 97 -12.70 9.43 32.35
CA GLU A 97 -11.93 9.43 33.60
C GLU A 97 -12.16 10.72 34.39
N CYS A 98 -12.17 11.88 33.71
CA CYS A 98 -12.48 13.16 34.32
C CYS A 98 -13.90 13.18 34.92
N ASP A 99 -14.92 12.68 34.19
CA ASP A 99 -16.29 12.56 34.70
C ASP A 99 -16.37 11.67 35.95
N THR A 100 -15.73 10.51 35.93
CA THR A 100 -15.71 9.61 37.09
C THR A 100 -14.97 10.23 38.29
N THR A 101 -13.93 11.04 38.02
CA THR A 101 -13.16 11.73 39.07
C THR A 101 -13.97 12.85 39.71
N LEU A 102 -14.70 13.63 38.91
CA LEU A 102 -15.61 14.67 39.41
C LEU A 102 -16.70 14.05 40.30
N TYR A 103 -17.31 12.95 39.85
CA TYR A 103 -18.31 12.22 40.62
C TYR A 103 -17.76 11.71 41.97
N ARG A 104 -16.50 11.26 42.02
CA ARG A 104 -15.85 10.85 43.28
C ARG A 104 -15.69 12.03 44.23
N TYR A 105 -15.30 13.20 43.73
CA TYR A 105 -15.18 14.40 44.55
C TYR A 105 -16.52 14.88 45.09
N ASP A 106 -17.58 14.85 44.27
CA ASP A 106 -18.94 15.16 44.72
C ASP A 106 -19.36 14.23 45.88
N ARG A 107 -19.14 12.92 45.73
CA ARG A 107 -19.45 11.94 46.78
C ARG A 107 -18.65 12.14 48.07
N TRP A 108 -17.36 12.50 47.97
CA TRP A 108 -16.53 12.74 49.16
C TRP A 108 -16.92 14.01 49.91
N GLU A 109 -17.35 15.04 49.17
CA GLU A 109 -17.90 16.26 49.75
C GLU A 109 -19.22 15.99 50.49
N GLU A 110 -20.13 15.22 49.88
CA GLU A 110 -21.37 14.77 50.52
C GLU A 110 -21.13 13.92 51.78
N ALA A 111 -20.08 13.09 51.76
CA ALA A 111 -19.68 12.26 52.90
C ALA A 111 -19.00 13.06 54.03
N GLY A 112 -18.81 14.38 53.88
CA GLY A 112 -18.20 15.25 54.88
C GLY A 112 -16.70 15.02 55.09
N ILE A 113 -16.02 14.42 54.10
CA ILE A 113 -14.57 14.22 54.15
C ILE A 113 -13.91 15.60 53.99
N LYS A 114 -12.93 15.93 54.84
CA LYS A 114 -12.20 17.20 54.71
C LYS A 114 -11.26 17.15 53.51
N GLY A 115 -11.43 18.07 52.57
CA GLY A 115 -10.55 18.24 51.41
C GLY A 115 -10.87 19.52 50.65
N ASP A 116 -9.90 20.01 49.87
CA ASP A 116 -10.09 21.14 48.97
C ASP A 116 -10.67 20.66 47.62
N TYR A 117 -11.90 20.19 47.65
CA TYR A 117 -12.56 19.62 46.47
C TYR A 117 -12.95 20.69 45.45
N MET A 118 -13.13 21.95 45.85
CA MET A 118 -13.42 23.04 44.92
C MET A 118 -12.27 23.29 43.94
N ASN A 119 -11.03 23.41 44.44
CA ASN A 119 -9.87 23.59 43.57
C ASN A 119 -9.58 22.33 42.74
N ALA A 120 -9.75 21.14 43.33
CA ALA A 120 -9.56 19.88 42.63
C ALA A 120 -10.56 19.69 41.46
N LYS A 121 -11.85 19.96 41.68
CA LYS A 121 -12.88 19.92 40.63
C LYS A 121 -12.62 20.92 39.51
N THR A 122 -12.16 22.12 39.86
CA THR A 122 -11.83 23.16 38.88
C THR A 122 -10.69 22.70 37.96
N SER A 123 -9.61 22.17 38.54
CA SER A 123 -8.49 21.63 37.76
C SER A 123 -8.89 20.47 36.84
N VAL A 124 -9.75 19.56 37.31
CA VAL A 124 -10.25 18.44 36.48
C VAL A 124 -11.12 18.95 35.33
N ARG A 125 -12.00 19.94 35.59
CA ARG A 125 -12.84 20.55 34.55
C ARG A 125 -12.02 21.28 33.49
N GLU A 126 -10.97 21.99 33.88
CA GLU A 126 -10.06 22.65 32.93
C GLU A 126 -9.40 21.63 31.99
N LYS A 127 -8.86 20.52 32.55
CA LYS A 127 -8.26 19.44 31.74
C LYS A 127 -9.29 18.78 30.83
N MET A 128 -10.48 18.51 31.35
CA MET A 128 -11.57 17.92 30.60
C MET A 128 -12.00 18.79 29.41
N ASN A 129 -12.11 20.10 29.62
CA ASN A 129 -12.41 21.06 28.55
C ASN A 129 -11.30 21.09 27.50
N ALA A 130 -10.03 21.07 27.92
CA ALA A 130 -8.91 20.98 26.98
C ALA A 130 -8.92 19.68 26.15
N TYR A 131 -9.34 18.55 26.73
CA TYR A 131 -9.52 17.30 25.98
C TYR A 131 -10.69 17.37 24.99
N ARG A 132 -11.79 18.02 25.37
CA ARG A 132 -12.95 18.25 24.49
C ARG A 132 -12.60 19.15 23.31
N GLU A 133 -11.89 20.25 23.55
CA GLU A 133 -11.46 21.18 22.51
C GLU A 133 -10.55 20.47 21.47
N LYS A 134 -9.59 19.66 21.94
CA LYS A 134 -8.75 18.84 21.05
C LYS A 134 -9.57 17.83 20.24
N LEU A 135 -10.58 17.24 20.85
CA LEU A 135 -11.45 16.26 20.20
C LEU A 135 -12.33 16.94 19.14
N GLU A 136 -12.86 18.14 19.41
CA GLU A 136 -13.56 18.97 18.42
C GLU A 136 -12.66 19.36 17.25
N GLN A 137 -11.42 19.80 17.50
CA GLN A 137 -10.43 20.08 16.45
C GLN A 137 -10.19 18.86 15.55
N ILE A 138 -10.03 17.67 16.13
CA ILE A 138 -9.85 16.44 15.33
C ILE A 138 -11.10 16.13 14.49
N TYR A 139 -12.30 16.38 15.00
CA TYR A 139 -13.53 16.20 14.21
C TYR A 139 -13.66 17.23 13.09
N GLU A 140 -13.29 18.48 13.31
CA GLU A 140 -13.24 19.52 12.27
C GLU A 140 -12.20 19.22 11.17
N GLU A 141 -11.07 18.59 11.52
CA GLU A 141 -10.07 18.15 10.54
C GLU A 141 -10.49 16.89 9.74
N ILE A 142 -11.56 16.20 10.16
CA ILE A 142 -12.07 14.99 9.51
C ILE A 142 -13.33 15.28 8.69
N GLY A 143 -14.17 16.22 9.13
CA GLY A 143 -15.43 16.63 8.47
C GLY A 143 -15.21 17.52 7.26
#